data_AF-A0A8T5TXV4-F1
#
_entry.id   AF-A0A8T5TXV4-F1
#
_cell.length_a   1.000
_cell.length_b   1.000
_cell.length_c   1.000
_cell.angle_alpha   90.00
_cell.angle_beta   90.00
_cell.angle_gamma   90.00
#
_symmetry.space_group_name_H-M   'P 1'
#
loop_
_entity.id
_entity.type
_entity.pdbx_description
1 polymer ?
#
loop_
_entity_poly.entity_id
_entity_poly.type
_entity_poly.pdbx_seq_one_letter_code
_entity_poly.pdbx_strand_id
1 'polypeptide(L)'
;MTYALNFNKEEISSIQIDYTKIIFKPEQLPLIKIISKLVCEQITIPNLAMRSTAWFALSEWQKKENKLISEIPTMSTTNKLKATKDIFNIGKDRLKSMLSYPKEQSEMLLDICFERAFKYYLDHLNRI
;
A
#
# COMPACT_ATOMS: atom_id res chain seq x y z
N MET A 1 -4.25 16.53 6.81
CA MET A 1 -3.29 16.38 7.92
C MET A 1 -2.56 15.07 7.69
N THR A 2 -1.24 15.14 7.56
CA THR A 2 -0.38 13.99 7.29
C THR A 2 0.37 13.65 8.57
N TYR A 3 0.40 12.37 8.96
CA TYR A 3 1.07 11.94 10.18
C TYR A 3 2.53 11.59 9.91
N ALA A 4 3.42 12.10 10.75
CA ALA A 4 4.81 11.66 10.81
C ALA A 4 4.88 10.40 11.70
N LEU A 5 5.35 9.29 11.12
CA LEU A 5 5.51 8.01 11.83
C LEU A 5 6.99 7.73 12.03
N ASN A 6 7.31 7.04 13.12
CA ASN A 6 8.69 6.70 13.45
C ASN A 6 9.15 5.46 12.66
N PHE A 7 9.56 5.64 11.41
CA PHE A 7 10.09 4.55 10.60
C PHE A 7 11.59 4.35 10.80
N ASN A 8 12.04 3.10 10.73
CA ASN A 8 13.46 2.76 10.61
C ASN A 8 13.99 3.28 9.27
N LYS A 9 14.91 4.24 9.33
CA LYS A 9 15.46 4.90 8.14
C LYS A 9 16.23 3.94 7.22
N GLU A 10 16.90 2.94 7.78
CA GLU A 10 17.67 1.96 7.00
C GLU A 10 16.73 1.06 6.21
N GLU A 11 15.69 0.54 6.85
CA GLU A 11 14.68 -0.29 6.18
C GLU A 11 13.93 0.48 5.09
N ILE A 12 13.53 1.73 5.37
CA ILE A 12 12.91 2.61 4.36
C ILE A 12 13.85 2.88 3.19
N SER A 13 15.14 3.06 3.44
CA SER A 13 16.14 3.29 2.39
C SER A 13 16.37 2.03 1.56
N SER A 14 16.44 0.86 2.21
CA SER A 14 16.59 -0.44 1.53
C SER A 14 15.47 -0.68 0.53
N ILE A 15 14.21 -0.50 0.93
CA ILE A 15 13.08 -0.79 0.03
C ILE A 15 12.98 0.20 -1.12
N GLN A 16 13.54 1.41 -0.98
CA GLN A 16 13.64 2.37 -2.08
C GLN A 16 14.68 1.92 -3.12
N ILE A 17 15.82 1.41 -2.66
CA ILE A 17 16.85 0.85 -3.54
C ILE A 17 16.28 -0.37 -4.28
N ASP A 18 15.58 -1.26 -3.57
CA ASP A 18 14.96 -2.43 -4.18
C ASP A 18 13.97 -2.04 -5.28
N TYR A 19 13.19 -0.97 -5.07
CA TYR A 19 12.24 -0.48 -6.06
C TYR A 19 12.86 -0.14 -7.40
N THR A 20 14.09 0.41 -7.40
CA THR A 20 14.80 0.77 -8.64
C THR A 20 15.18 -0.43 -9.50
N LYS A 21 15.18 -1.64 -8.93
CA LYS A 21 15.55 -2.90 -9.60
C LYS A 21 14.34 -3.68 -10.10
N ILE A 22 13.11 -3.23 -9.79
CA ILE A 22 11.89 -3.96 -10.11
C ILE A 22 11.53 -3.75 -11.58
N ILE A 23 11.26 -4.86 -12.27
CA ILE A 23 10.63 -4.85 -13.59
C ILE A 23 9.11 -4.90 -13.38
N PHE A 24 8.44 -3.76 -13.63
CA PHE A 24 7.00 -3.66 -13.46
C PHE A 24 6.26 -4.22 -14.66
N LYS A 25 5.16 -4.93 -14.40
CA LYS A 25 4.18 -5.15 -15.44
C LYS A 25 3.35 -3.87 -15.64
N PRO A 26 3.06 -3.45 -16.89
CA PRO A 26 2.34 -2.19 -17.15
C PRO A 26 1.01 -2.07 -16.39
N GLU A 27 0.28 -3.17 -16.23
CA GLU A 27 -1.01 -3.23 -15.54
C GLU A 27 -0.92 -2.97 -14.02
N GLN A 28 0.26 -3.15 -13.41
CA GLN A 28 0.45 -2.90 -11.98
C GLN A 28 0.66 -1.41 -11.69
N LEU A 29 1.21 -0.65 -12.63
CA LEU A 29 1.63 0.74 -12.41
C LEU A 29 0.48 1.67 -12.00
N PRO A 30 -0.73 1.63 -12.60
CA PRO A 30 -1.83 2.48 -12.16
C PRO A 30 -2.22 2.24 -10.71
N LEU A 31 -2.36 0.97 -10.29
CA LEU A 31 -2.72 0.62 -8.92
C LEU A 31 -1.63 1.00 -7.93
N ILE A 32 -0.36 0.75 -8.25
CA ILE A 32 0.78 1.19 -7.44
C ILE A 32 0.72 2.71 -7.23
N LYS A 33 0.56 3.48 -8.30
CA LYS A 33 0.50 4.95 -8.22
C LYS A 33 -0.67 5.43 -7.37
N ILE A 34 -1.86 4.86 -7.56
CA ILE A 34 -3.07 5.24 -6.81
C ILE A 34 -2.90 4.92 -5.33
N ILE A 35 -2.56 3.68 -4.98
CA ILE A 35 -2.39 3.25 -3.59
C ILE A 35 -1.31 4.09 -2.91
N SER A 36 -0.15 4.25 -3.55
CA SER A 36 0.93 5.03 -2.97
C SER A 36 0.57 6.49 -2.78
N LYS A 37 -0.14 7.10 -3.73
CA LYS A 37 -0.61 8.49 -3.59
C LYS A 37 -1.53 8.64 -2.38
N LEU A 38 -2.56 7.79 -2.28
CA LEU A 38 -3.55 7.86 -1.21
C LEU A 38 -2.91 7.69 0.17
N VAL A 39 -1.97 6.77 0.30
CA VAL A 39 -1.28 6.53 1.57
C VAL A 39 -0.30 7.66 1.91
N CYS A 40 0.47 8.17 0.94
CA CYS A 40 1.37 9.32 1.14
C CYS A 40 0.65 10.63 1.50
N GLU A 41 -0.63 10.78 1.15
CA GLU A 41 -1.45 11.90 1.63
C GLU A 41 -1.73 11.81 3.15
N GLN A 42 -1.75 10.59 3.70
CA GLN A 42 -2.00 10.33 5.12
C GLN A 42 -0.71 10.22 5.95
N ILE A 43 0.40 9.75 5.36
CA ILE A 43 1.65 9.44 6.08
C ILE A 43 2.85 10.14 5.41
N THR A 44 3.71 10.74 6.22
CA THR A 44 5.01 11.26 5.77
C THR A 44 5.98 10.09 5.55
N ILE A 45 6.03 9.59 4.32
CA ILE A 45 6.95 8.54 3.87
C ILE A 45 7.43 8.86 2.45
N PRO A 46 8.68 8.55 2.08
CA PRO A 46 9.15 8.74 0.71
C PRO A 46 8.24 8.01 -0.30
N ASN A 47 7.86 8.70 -1.38
CA ASN A 47 6.95 8.13 -2.38
C ASN A 47 7.48 6.82 -2.98
N LEU A 48 8.80 6.73 -3.20
CA LEU A 48 9.44 5.51 -3.69
C LEU A 48 9.30 4.33 -2.71
N ALA A 49 9.43 4.58 -1.41
CA ALA A 49 9.25 3.55 -0.38
C ALA A 49 7.80 3.03 -0.38
N MET A 50 6.83 3.94 -0.54
CA MET A 50 5.43 3.57 -0.63
C MET A 50 5.09 2.83 -1.94
N ARG A 51 5.73 3.18 -3.07
CA ARG A 51 5.58 2.43 -4.32
C ARG A 51 6.15 1.02 -4.23
N SER A 52 7.29 0.87 -3.56
CA SER A 52 7.89 -0.44 -3.24
C SER A 52 6.95 -1.29 -2.41
N THR A 53 6.38 -0.70 -1.37
CA THR A 53 5.41 -1.35 -0.50
C THR A 53 4.14 -1.75 -1.25
N ALA A 54 3.60 -0.87 -2.10
CA ALA A 54 2.41 -1.16 -2.90
C ALA A 54 2.67 -2.30 -3.92
N TRP A 55 3.83 -2.29 -4.58
CA TRP A 55 4.21 -3.38 -5.49
C TRP A 55 4.35 -4.71 -4.75
N PHE A 56 4.98 -4.72 -3.57
CA PHE A 56 5.09 -5.92 -2.76
C PHE A 56 3.71 -6.44 -2.37
N ALA A 57 2.83 -5.56 -1.90
CA ALA A 57 1.48 -5.94 -1.49
C ALA A 57 0.67 -6.56 -2.64
N LEU A 58 0.78 -5.99 -3.84
CA LEU A 58 0.19 -6.57 -5.05
C LEU A 58 0.78 -7.96 -5.34
N SER A 59 2.10 -8.09 -5.29
CA SER A 59 2.79 -9.35 -5.60
C SER A 59 2.44 -10.47 -4.61
N GLU A 60 2.39 -10.15 -3.31
CA GLU A 60 1.99 -11.11 -2.28
C GLU A 60 0.52 -11.48 -2.38
N TRP A 61 -0.37 -10.53 -2.69
CA TRP A 61 -1.77 -10.82 -2.95
C TRP A 61 -1.94 -11.77 -4.15
N GLN A 62 -1.22 -11.53 -5.25
CA GLN A 62 -1.26 -12.41 -6.43
C GLN A 62 -0.83 -13.84 -6.09
N LYS A 63 0.23 -14.00 -5.30
CA LYS A 63 0.71 -15.31 -4.84
C LYS A 63 -0.31 -16.00 -3.94
N LYS A 64 -0.89 -15.26 -2.99
CA LYS A 64 -1.85 -15.79 -2.01
C LYS A 64 -3.16 -16.25 -2.66
N GLU A 65 -3.70 -15.43 -3.56
CA GLU A 65 -4.99 -15.69 -4.20
C GLU A 65 -4.87 -16.49 -5.50
N ASN A 66 -3.65 -16.74 -5.99
CA ASN A 66 -3.36 -17.34 -7.28
C ASN A 66 -4.09 -16.66 -8.45
N LYS A 67 -4.05 -15.32 -8.46
CA LYS A 67 -4.75 -14.46 -9.44
C LYS A 67 -3.85 -13.36 -9.99
N LEU A 68 -4.20 -12.84 -11.15
CA LEU A 68 -3.56 -11.69 -11.78
C LEU A 68 -4.20 -10.38 -11.33
N ILE A 69 -3.39 -9.32 -11.23
CA ILE A 69 -3.90 -7.97 -10.96
C ILE A 69 -4.89 -7.51 -12.03
N SER A 70 -4.67 -7.91 -13.29
CA SER A 70 -5.56 -7.61 -14.42
C SER A 70 -6.96 -8.21 -14.28
N GLU A 71 -7.16 -9.17 -13.38
CA GLU A 71 -8.49 -9.75 -13.13
C GLU A 71 -9.33 -8.89 -12.18
N ILE A 72 -8.71 -8.09 -11.29
CA ILE A 72 -9.39 -7.27 -10.28
C ILE A 72 -10.48 -6.37 -10.89
N PRO A 73 -10.26 -5.65 -12.01
CA PRO A 73 -11.29 -4.82 -12.63
C PRO A 73 -12.56 -5.59 -13.03
N THR A 74 -12.41 -6.86 -13.41
CA THR A 74 -13.50 -7.73 -13.90
C THR A 74 -14.22 -8.50 -12.78
N MET A 75 -13.68 -8.46 -11.56
CA MET A 75 -14.34 -9.09 -10.41
C MET A 75 -15.63 -8.36 -10.04
N SER A 76 -16.56 -9.09 -9.42
CA SER A 76 -17.74 -8.49 -8.79
C SER A 76 -17.32 -7.40 -7.78
N THR A 77 -18.19 -6.41 -7.55
CA THR A 77 -17.90 -5.28 -6.65
C THR A 77 -17.40 -5.76 -5.28
N THR A 78 -18.09 -6.73 -4.67
CA THR A 78 -17.68 -7.31 -3.38
C THR A 78 -16.27 -7.90 -3.42
N ASN A 79 -15.94 -8.65 -4.47
CA ASN A 79 -14.62 -9.28 -4.61
C ASN A 79 -13.51 -8.26 -4.90
N LYS A 80 -13.81 -7.22 -5.69
CA LYS A 80 -12.89 -6.10 -5.95
C LYS A 80 -12.55 -5.33 -4.67
N LEU A 81 -13.56 -5.07 -3.84
CA LEU A 81 -13.40 -4.43 -2.54
C LEU A 81 -12.57 -5.30 -1.59
N LYS A 82 -12.87 -6.60 -1.51
CA LYS A 82 -12.10 -7.56 -0.72
C LYS A 82 -10.64 -7.60 -1.15
N ALA A 83 -10.38 -7.78 -2.45
CA ALA A 83 -9.03 -7.81 -3.00
C ALA A 83 -8.25 -6.54 -2.66
N THR A 84 -8.87 -5.37 -2.84
CA THR A 84 -8.21 -4.10 -2.51
C THR A 84 -7.94 -3.96 -1.03
N LYS A 85 -8.90 -4.33 -0.16
CA LYS A 85 -8.69 -4.30 1.30
C LYS A 85 -7.54 -5.21 1.72
N ASP A 86 -7.45 -6.40 1.13
CA ASP A 86 -6.36 -7.34 1.39
C ASP A 86 -5.00 -6.75 0.97
N ILE A 87 -4.92 -6.13 -0.21
CA ILE A 87 -3.71 -5.44 -0.68
C ILE A 87 -3.31 -4.31 0.28
N PHE A 88 -4.27 -3.49 0.73
CA PHE A 88 -4.01 -2.44 1.72
C PHE A 88 -3.48 -3.02 3.03
N ASN A 89 -4.07 -4.10 3.52
CA ASN A 89 -3.63 -4.75 4.76
C ASN A 89 -2.22 -5.32 4.63
N ILE A 90 -1.88 -6.00 3.54
CA ILE A 90 -0.51 -6.51 3.31
C ILE A 90 0.50 -5.36 3.29
N GLY A 91 0.18 -4.26 2.60
CA GLY A 91 1.05 -3.08 2.57
C GLY A 91 1.22 -2.43 3.94
N LYS A 92 0.14 -2.37 4.73
CA LYS A 92 0.14 -1.87 6.10
C LYS A 92 1.04 -2.71 7.00
N ASP A 93 0.87 -4.03 6.97
CA ASP A 93 1.62 -4.96 7.82
C ASP A 93 3.12 -4.91 7.49
N ARG A 94 3.46 -4.76 6.20
CA ARG A 94 4.84 -4.50 5.76
C ARG A 94 5.40 -3.19 6.32
N LEU A 95 4.61 -2.12 6.40
CA LEU A 95 5.08 -0.87 7.00
C LEU A 95 5.17 -0.94 8.53
N LYS A 96 4.30 -1.71 9.20
CA LYS A 96 4.39 -1.93 10.65
C LYS A 96 5.71 -2.59 11.03
N SER A 97 6.18 -3.56 10.24
CA SER A 97 7.47 -4.21 10.51
C SER A 97 8.63 -3.21 10.50
N MET A 98 8.51 -2.13 9.71
CA MET A 98 9.52 -1.07 9.54
C MET A 98 9.43 0.06 10.55
N LEU A 99 8.51 0.00 11.52
CA LEU A 99 8.45 1.00 12.58
C LEU A 99 9.61 0.81 13.57
N SER A 100 10.15 1.92 14.05
CA SER A 100 11.15 1.98 15.12
C SER A 100 10.49 2.01 16.49
N TYR A 101 11.15 1.46 17.51
CA TYR A 101 10.65 1.50 18.89
C TYR A 101 10.70 2.92 19.48
N PRO A 102 9.74 3.29 20.35
CA PRO A 102 8.52 2.55 20.68
C PRO A 102 7.49 2.56 19.53
N LYS A 103 6.82 1.43 19.29
CA LYS A 103 6.01 1.20 18.07
C LYS A 103 4.52 1.44 18.25
N GLU A 104 3.98 1.30 19.47
CA GLU A 104 2.52 1.20 19.70
C GLU A 104 1.74 2.39 19.13
N GLN A 105 2.20 3.62 19.40
CA GLN A 105 1.55 4.82 18.88
C GLN A 105 1.64 4.90 17.35
N SER A 106 2.79 4.56 16.78
CA SER A 106 2.99 4.61 15.33
C SER A 106 2.18 3.54 14.61
N GLU A 107 2.00 2.35 15.21
CA GLU A 107 1.15 1.28 14.68
C GLU A 107 -0.32 1.70 14.66
N MET A 108 -0.81 2.29 15.75
CA MET A 108 -2.19 2.80 15.82
C MET A 108 -2.44 3.90 14.80
N LEU A 109 -1.51 4.85 14.65
CA LEU A 109 -1.61 5.89 13.64
C LEU A 109 -1.55 5.32 12.22
N LEU A 110 -0.71 4.32 11.98
CA LEU A 110 -0.64 3.63 10.69
C LEU A 110 -1.97 2.97 10.35
N ASP A 111 -2.62 2.28 11.31
CA ASP A 111 -3.96 1.71 11.13
C ASP A 111 -4.96 2.78 10.71
N ILE A 112 -5.00 3.93 11.41
CA ILE A 112 -5.90 5.04 11.09
C ILE A 112 -5.63 5.58 9.68
N CYS A 113 -4.36 5.75 9.31
CA CYS A 113 -3.97 6.25 7.99
C CYS A 113 -4.42 5.32 6.87
N PHE A 114 -4.26 4.01 7.04
CA PHE A 114 -4.67 3.03 6.03
C PHE A 114 -6.18 2.91 5.91
N GLU A 115 -6.93 3.03 7.01
CA GLU A 115 -8.40 3.09 6.94
C GLU A 115 -8.87 4.35 6.20
N ARG A 116 -8.24 5.52 6.45
CA ARG A 116 -8.55 6.75 5.71
C ARG A 116 -8.22 6.64 4.23
N ALA A 117 -7.04 6.12 3.89
CA ALA A 117 -6.64 5.92 2.50
C ALA A 117 -7.57 4.95 1.77
N PHE A 118 -8.01 3.88 2.44
CA PHE A 118 -9.00 2.95 1.89
C PHE A 118 -10.35 3.63 1.67
N LYS A 119 -10.82 4.45 2.62
CA LYS A 119 -12.05 5.24 2.43
C LYS A 119 -11.97 6.16 1.21
N TYR A 120 -10.85 6.85 1.00
CA TYR A 120 -10.66 7.67 -0.19
C TYR A 120 -10.64 6.85 -1.48
N TYR A 121 -10.11 5.63 -1.44
CA TYR A 121 -10.17 4.70 -2.56
C TYR A 121 -11.63 4.30 -2.88
N LEU A 122 -12.46 4.03 -1.86
CA LEU A 122 -13.89 3.75 -2.05
C LEU A 122 -14.61 4.94 -2.68
N ASP A 123 -14.35 6.16 -2.21
CA ASP A 123 -14.92 7.38 -2.78
C ASP A 123 -14.48 7.58 -4.23
N HIS A 124 -13.25 7.19 -4.58
CA HIS A 124 -12.76 7.22 -5.95
C HIS A 124 -13.50 6.23 -6.86
N LEU A 125 -13.82 5.03 -6.36
CA LEU A 125 -14.60 4.04 -7.12
C LEU A 125 -16.05 4.46 -7.32
N ASN A 126 -16.68 5.16 -6.35
CA ASN A 126 -18.07 5.60 -6.45
C ASN A 126 -18.28 6.84 -7.32
N ARG A 127 -17.20 7.51 -7.74
CA ARG A 127 -17.23 8.69 -8.64
C ARG A 127 -17.03 8.34 -10.11
N ILE A 128 -16.78 7.07 -10.41
CA ILE A 128 -16.64 6.50 -11.77
C ILE A 128 -17.91 5.73 -12.08
#